data_AF-K1XDQ6-F1
#
_entry.id   AF-K1XDQ6-F1
#
_cell.length_a   1.000
_cell.length_b   1.000
_cell.length_c   1.000
_cell.angle_alpha   90.00
_cell.angle_beta   90.00
_cell.angle_gamma   90.00
#
_symmetry.space_group_name_H-M   'P 1'
#
loop_
_entity.id
_entity.type
_entity.pdbx_description
1 polymer ?
#
loop_
_entity_poly.entity_id
_entity_poly.type
_entity_poly.pdbx_seq_one_letter_code
_entity_poly.pdbx_strand_id
1 'polypeptide(L)'
;MTIFYYNILKAITCYKAILRKTLTPTKSEAKIYSLGIKRAQLKNVNDTALHKIGLKILKELQHTSTKHSSKKQSANFHIGLKTFSQHLQDLLNNYTIEENTVINIPQQAANSLVTVIQLINQAQQGLNDNLTQQIYQHTRVIAQYADSEQKNILHKILYSHQPLHMNLLFRQLSQLIQPSPNP
;
A
#
# COMPACT_ATOMS: atom_id res chain seq x y z
N MET A 1 2.70 -16.28 9.50
CA MET A 1 1.56 -15.47 8.98
C MET A 1 1.96 -14.01 9.05
N THR A 2 1.71 -13.25 7.99
CA THR A 2 2.16 -11.85 7.86
C THR A 2 1.26 -10.89 8.65
N ILE A 3 1.75 -9.68 8.94
CA ILE A 3 0.94 -8.61 9.56
C ILE A 3 -0.28 -8.29 8.68
N PHE A 4 -0.09 -8.29 7.35
CA PHE A 4 -1.16 -8.11 6.37
C PHE A 4 -2.30 -9.12 6.56
N TYR A 5 -1.97 -10.41 6.63
CA TYR A 5 -2.95 -11.50 6.81
C TYR A 5 -3.87 -11.27 8.01
N TYR A 6 -3.32 -10.90 9.16
CA TYR A 6 -4.12 -10.64 10.36
C TYR A 6 -5.03 -9.42 10.20
N ASN A 7 -4.48 -8.33 9.66
CA ASN A 7 -5.22 -7.07 9.49
C ASN A 7 -6.37 -7.23 8.50
N ILE A 8 -6.14 -7.89 7.37
CA ILE A 8 -7.17 -8.09 6.35
C ILE A 8 -8.26 -9.06 6.82
N LEU A 9 -7.91 -10.13 7.54
CA LEU A 9 -8.92 -11.04 8.12
C LEU A 9 -9.78 -10.36 9.19
N LYS A 10 -9.17 -9.49 10.01
CA LYS A 10 -9.91 -8.66 10.97
C LYS A 10 -10.91 -7.77 10.24
N ALA A 11 -10.47 -7.07 9.18
CA ALA A 11 -11.35 -6.25 8.36
C ALA A 11 -12.49 -7.06 7.71
N ILE A 12 -12.20 -8.24 7.14
CA ILE A 12 -13.21 -9.15 6.58
C ILE A 12 -14.22 -9.58 7.67
N THR A 13 -13.75 -9.86 8.89
CA THR A 13 -14.61 -10.26 10.01
C THR A 13 -15.52 -9.12 10.45
N CYS A 14 -14.99 -7.90 10.57
CA CYS A 14 -15.78 -6.70 10.84
C CYS A 14 -16.84 -6.48 9.75
N TYR A 15 -16.46 -6.63 8.48
CA TYR A 15 -17.39 -6.46 7.37
C TYR A 15 -18.52 -7.50 7.37
N LYS A 16 -18.24 -8.78 7.69
CA LYS A 16 -19.30 -9.79 7.91
C LYS A 16 -20.27 -9.38 9.02
N ALA A 17 -19.75 -8.80 10.11
CA ALA A 17 -20.60 -8.32 11.20
C ALA A 17 -21.50 -7.17 10.73
N ILE A 18 -20.98 -6.26 9.89
CA ILE A 18 -21.77 -5.19 9.26
C ILE A 18 -22.88 -5.81 8.41
N LEU A 19 -22.57 -6.74 7.49
CA LEU A 19 -23.56 -7.39 6.62
C LEU A 19 -24.68 -8.08 7.40
N ARG A 20 -24.36 -8.72 8.53
CA ARG A 20 -25.37 -9.40 9.37
C ARG A 20 -26.27 -8.43 10.13
N LYS A 21 -25.77 -7.23 10.44
CA LYS A 21 -26.54 -6.17 11.10
C LYS A 21 -27.43 -5.39 10.12
N THR A 22 -27.03 -5.30 8.86
CA THR A 22 -27.69 -4.42 7.88
C THR A 22 -28.64 -5.16 6.93
N LEU A 23 -28.39 -6.44 6.68
CA LEU A 23 -29.17 -7.26 5.74
C LEU A 23 -29.94 -8.34 6.48
N THR A 24 -31.02 -8.83 5.86
CA THR A 24 -31.70 -10.04 6.33
C THR A 24 -30.75 -11.24 6.25
N PRO A 25 -30.93 -12.29 7.08
CA PRO A 25 -30.02 -13.44 7.12
C PRO A 25 -29.72 -14.04 5.74
N THR A 26 -30.76 -14.30 4.94
CA THR A 26 -30.62 -14.85 3.58
C THR A 26 -29.79 -13.95 2.65
N LYS A 27 -30.03 -12.63 2.69
CA LYS A 27 -29.27 -11.67 1.87
C LYS A 27 -27.83 -11.55 2.34
N SER A 28 -27.60 -11.57 3.65
CA SER A 28 -26.27 -11.54 4.27
C SER A 28 -25.45 -12.76 3.86
N GLU A 29 -26.03 -13.96 3.92
CA GLU A 29 -25.37 -15.21 3.53
C GLU A 29 -25.05 -15.26 2.03
N ALA A 30 -26.01 -14.91 1.18
CA ALA A 30 -25.79 -14.81 -0.26
C ALA A 30 -24.63 -13.86 -0.58
N LYS A 31 -24.54 -12.75 0.16
CA LYS A 31 -23.48 -11.77 0.00
C LYS A 31 -22.11 -12.28 0.43
N ILE A 32 -22.04 -12.89 1.62
CA ILE A 32 -20.83 -13.57 2.14
C ILE A 32 -20.32 -14.62 1.14
N TYR A 33 -21.23 -15.38 0.53
CA TYR A 33 -20.88 -16.37 -0.48
C TYR A 33 -20.34 -15.72 -1.76
N SER A 34 -21.03 -14.70 -2.28
CA SER A 34 -20.64 -14.00 -3.52
C SER A 34 -19.27 -13.33 -3.44
N LEU A 35 -18.88 -12.87 -2.25
CA LEU A 35 -17.57 -12.24 -2.02
C LEU A 35 -16.45 -13.25 -1.74
N GLY A 36 -16.77 -14.54 -1.63
CA GLY A 36 -15.78 -15.58 -1.34
C GLY A 36 -15.24 -15.53 0.09
N ILE A 37 -15.98 -14.94 1.03
CA ILE A 37 -15.51 -14.73 2.41
C ILE A 37 -16.06 -15.78 3.39
N LYS A 38 -16.59 -16.92 2.93
CA LYS A 38 -17.02 -18.00 3.84
C LYS A 38 -15.80 -18.57 4.59
N ARG A 39 -15.99 -19.04 5.83
CA ARG A 39 -14.88 -19.60 6.65
C ARG A 39 -14.12 -20.71 5.93
N ALA A 40 -14.84 -21.62 5.25
CA ALA A 40 -14.23 -22.69 4.46
C ALA A 40 -13.37 -22.16 3.31
N GLN A 41 -13.81 -21.08 2.65
CA GLN A 41 -13.08 -20.45 1.56
C GLN A 41 -11.82 -19.76 2.09
N LEU A 42 -11.84 -19.16 3.28
CA LEU A 42 -10.72 -18.41 3.87
C LEU A 42 -9.61 -19.27 4.49
N LYS A 43 -9.85 -20.57 4.75
CA LYS A 43 -8.93 -21.42 5.53
C LYS A 43 -7.53 -21.55 4.92
N ASN A 44 -7.43 -21.55 3.59
CA ASN A 44 -6.19 -21.79 2.84
C ASN A 44 -5.91 -20.66 1.83
N VAL A 45 -6.42 -19.46 2.07
CA VAL A 45 -6.27 -18.33 1.13
C VAL A 45 -4.93 -17.66 1.36
N ASN A 46 -4.20 -17.43 0.28
CA ASN A 46 -2.96 -16.69 0.32
C ASN A 46 -3.20 -15.16 0.41
N ASP A 47 -2.18 -14.42 0.81
CA ASP A 47 -2.26 -12.96 1.00
C ASP A 47 -2.76 -12.24 -0.26
N THR A 48 -2.34 -12.69 -1.44
CA THR A 48 -2.76 -12.12 -2.73
C THR A 48 -4.26 -12.24 -2.97
N ALA A 49 -4.84 -13.39 -2.68
CA ALA A 49 -6.29 -13.58 -2.78
C ALA A 49 -7.04 -12.82 -1.68
N LEU A 50 -6.48 -12.70 -0.46
CA LEU A 50 -7.04 -11.84 0.59
C LEU A 50 -7.04 -10.36 0.19
N HIS A 51 -5.98 -9.88 -0.46
CA HIS A 51 -5.90 -8.53 -1.00
C HIS A 51 -6.99 -8.27 -2.04
N LYS A 52 -7.16 -9.21 -2.99
CA LYS A 52 -8.25 -9.15 -3.99
C LYS A 52 -9.64 -9.15 -3.34
N ILE A 53 -9.84 -9.92 -2.28
CA ILE A 53 -11.09 -9.91 -1.49
C ILE A 53 -11.30 -8.54 -0.85
N GLY A 54 -10.27 -7.97 -0.24
CA GLY A 54 -10.31 -6.63 0.35
C GLY A 54 -10.77 -5.57 -0.66
N LEU A 55 -10.19 -5.57 -1.87
CA LEU A 55 -10.58 -4.66 -2.95
C LEU A 55 -12.04 -4.85 -3.37
N LYS A 56 -12.54 -6.10 -3.42
CA LYS A 56 -13.96 -6.38 -3.72
C LYS A 56 -14.88 -5.79 -2.65
N ILE A 57 -14.53 -5.95 -1.37
CA ILE A 57 -15.29 -5.37 -0.25
C ILE A 57 -15.28 -3.84 -0.35
N LEU A 58 -14.13 -3.23 -0.60
CA LEU A 58 -14.00 -1.77 -0.71
C LEU A 58 -14.87 -1.22 -1.86
N LYS A 59 -14.80 -1.83 -3.04
CA LYS A 59 -15.62 -1.45 -4.20
C LYS A 59 -17.12 -1.53 -3.88
N GLU A 60 -17.52 -2.56 -3.15
CA GLU A 60 -18.91 -2.70 -2.73
C GLU A 60 -19.34 -1.61 -1.75
N LEU A 61 -18.52 -1.31 -0.74
CA LEU A 61 -18.81 -0.26 0.24
C LEU A 61 -18.99 1.10 -0.45
N GLN A 62 -18.14 1.41 -1.43
CA GLN A 62 -18.25 2.62 -2.25
C GLN A 62 -19.57 2.67 -3.02
N HIS A 63 -19.97 1.57 -3.69
CA HIS A 63 -21.27 1.48 -4.38
C HIS A 63 -22.48 1.56 -3.45
N THR A 64 -22.36 1.03 -2.23
CA THR A 64 -23.44 1.00 -1.24
C THR A 64 -23.64 2.39 -0.62
N SER A 65 -22.55 3.12 -0.36
CA SER A 65 -22.59 4.51 0.12
C SER A 65 -23.33 5.44 -0.84
N THR A 66 -23.24 5.21 -2.15
CA THR A 66 -23.96 6.02 -3.15
C THR A 66 -25.46 5.72 -3.27
N LYS A 67 -25.92 4.55 -2.83
CA LYS A 67 -27.32 4.09 -2.99
C LYS A 67 -28.20 4.29 -1.75
N HIS A 68 -27.60 4.44 -0.57
CA HIS A 68 -28.31 4.41 0.71
C HIS A 68 -28.59 5.77 1.35
N SER A 69 -28.35 6.88 0.64
CA SER A 69 -28.69 8.25 1.09
C SER A 69 -30.18 8.48 1.37
N SER A 70 -31.05 7.49 1.14
CA SER A 70 -32.52 7.61 1.18
C SER A 70 -33.24 6.72 2.20
N LYS A 71 -32.55 5.93 3.04
CA LYS A 71 -33.21 5.06 4.06
C LYS A 71 -32.78 5.39 5.49
N LYS A 72 -33.73 5.24 6.43
CA LYS A 72 -33.68 5.47 7.89
C LYS A 72 -32.52 4.77 8.63
N GLN A 73 -31.27 5.05 8.28
CA GLN A 73 -30.09 4.64 9.03
C GLN A 73 -29.65 5.81 9.90
N SER A 74 -29.17 5.52 11.12
CA SER A 74 -28.73 6.57 12.04
C SER A 74 -27.43 7.22 11.53
N ALA A 75 -27.24 8.52 11.79
CA ALA A 75 -26.02 9.24 11.42
C ALA A 75 -24.74 8.52 11.91
N ASN A 76 -24.79 7.93 13.11
CA ASN A 76 -23.67 7.16 13.69
C ASN A 76 -23.30 5.92 12.87
N PHE A 77 -24.29 5.24 12.26
CA PHE A 77 -24.03 4.09 11.40
C PHE A 77 -23.30 4.50 10.11
N HIS A 78 -23.71 5.60 9.50
CA HIS A 78 -23.06 6.14 8.30
C HIS A 78 -21.61 6.57 8.57
N ILE A 79 -21.38 7.25 9.69
CA ILE A 79 -20.02 7.65 10.11
C ILE A 79 -19.16 6.41 10.31
N GLY A 80 -19.64 5.39 11.04
CA GLY A 80 -18.92 4.14 11.25
C GLY A 80 -18.57 3.40 9.96
N LEU A 81 -19.51 3.34 8.99
CA LEU A 81 -19.28 2.71 7.70
C LEU A 81 -18.23 3.46 6.86
N LYS A 82 -18.29 4.81 6.86
CA LYS A 82 -17.32 5.66 6.18
C LYS A 82 -15.93 5.48 6.76
N THR A 83 -15.80 5.51 8.09
CA THR A 83 -14.52 5.30 8.79
C THR A 83 -13.96 3.90 8.51
N PHE A 84 -14.80 2.87 8.51
CA PHE A 84 -14.38 1.51 8.15
C PHE A 84 -13.90 1.42 6.70
N SER A 85 -14.64 2.01 5.76
CA SER A 85 -14.25 2.03 4.34
C SER A 85 -12.91 2.74 4.13
N GLN A 86 -12.70 3.88 4.79
CA GLN A 86 -11.43 4.61 4.74
C GLN A 86 -10.29 3.77 5.30
N HIS A 87 -10.46 3.20 6.49
CA HIS A 87 -9.44 2.32 7.08
C HIS A 87 -9.10 1.15 6.16
N LEU A 88 -10.10 0.49 5.54
CA LEU A 88 -9.84 -0.61 4.62
C LEU A 88 -9.07 -0.14 3.38
N GLN A 89 -9.41 1.04 2.86
CA GLN A 89 -8.70 1.65 1.74
C GLN A 89 -7.24 1.96 2.10
N ASP A 90 -7.00 2.62 3.22
CA ASP A 90 -5.65 2.96 3.69
C ASP A 90 -4.82 1.69 3.93
N LEU A 91 -5.44 0.67 4.54
CA LEU A 91 -4.80 -0.63 4.71
C LEU A 91 -4.37 -1.23 3.38
N LEU A 92 -5.23 -1.24 2.36
CA LEU A 92 -4.92 -1.84 1.05
C LEU A 92 -3.92 -1.02 0.25
N ASN A 93 -4.00 0.31 0.31
CA ASN A 93 -3.09 1.22 -0.39
C ASN A 93 -1.63 1.07 0.07
N ASN A 94 -1.40 0.61 1.31
CA ASN A 94 -0.06 0.34 1.83
C ASN A 94 0.57 -0.94 1.24
N TYR A 95 -0.15 -1.69 0.41
CA TYR A 95 0.36 -2.93 -0.16
C TYR A 95 0.18 -3.00 -1.68
N THR A 96 1.15 -3.60 -2.36
CA THR A 96 1.07 -3.95 -3.78
C THR A 96 1.22 -5.46 -3.95
N ILE A 97 0.84 -5.96 -5.12
CA ILE A 97 1.08 -7.36 -5.52
C ILE A 97 2.16 -7.36 -6.60
N GLU A 98 3.30 -7.98 -6.30
CA GLU A 98 4.36 -8.27 -7.26
C GLU A 98 4.64 -9.77 -7.24
N GLU A 99 4.73 -10.40 -8.41
CA GLU A 99 5.05 -11.84 -8.53
C GLU A 99 4.23 -12.75 -7.59
N ASN A 100 2.93 -12.45 -7.45
CA ASN A 100 2.00 -13.18 -6.59
C ASN A 100 2.30 -13.10 -5.07
N THR A 101 3.11 -12.13 -4.66
CA THR A 101 3.44 -11.81 -3.26
C THR A 101 2.89 -10.43 -2.90
N VAL A 102 2.38 -10.29 -1.68
CA VAL A 102 1.90 -9.00 -1.16
C VAL A 102 3.06 -8.28 -0.47
N ILE A 103 3.41 -7.10 -0.97
CA ILE A 103 4.54 -6.30 -0.49
C ILE A 103 4.03 -5.06 0.21
N ASN A 104 4.59 -4.76 1.39
CA ASN A 104 4.34 -3.51 2.11
C ASN A 104 5.18 -2.38 1.48
N ILE A 105 4.49 -1.47 0.80
CA ILE A 105 5.08 -0.40 0.01
C ILE A 105 5.91 0.57 0.89
N PRO A 106 5.35 1.14 1.99
CA PRO A 106 6.13 2.00 2.89
C PRO A 106 7.40 1.33 3.44
N GLN A 107 7.31 0.05 3.79
CA GLN A 107 8.46 -0.69 4.31
C GLN A 107 9.52 -0.92 3.24
N GLN A 108 9.10 -1.26 2.00
CA GLN A 108 10.00 -1.45 0.88
C GLN A 108 10.73 -0.14 0.51
N ALA A 109 10.03 0.99 0.54
CA ALA A 109 10.62 2.31 0.34
C ALA A 109 11.63 2.67 1.44
N ALA A 110 11.27 2.46 2.72
CA ALA A 110 12.16 2.72 3.85
C ALA A 110 13.43 1.87 3.79
N ASN A 111 13.31 0.57 3.50
CA ASN A 111 14.45 -0.32 3.34
C ASN A 111 15.35 0.14 2.18
N SER A 112 14.75 0.48 1.03
CA SER A 112 15.50 0.96 -0.13
C SER A 112 16.22 2.28 0.16
N LEU A 113 15.61 3.18 0.94
CA LEU A 113 16.25 4.42 1.37
C LEU A 113 17.51 4.16 2.19
N VAL A 114 17.43 3.30 3.20
CA VAL A 114 18.60 2.93 4.03
C VAL A 114 19.69 2.31 3.15
N THR A 115 19.34 1.40 2.26
CA THR A 115 20.30 0.74 1.36
C THR A 115 20.97 1.75 0.42
N VAL A 116 20.22 2.67 -0.18
CA VAL A 116 20.80 3.71 -1.06
C VAL A 116 21.79 4.58 -0.31
N ILE A 117 21.47 4.99 0.92
CA ILE A 117 22.36 5.82 1.73
C ILE A 117 23.69 5.07 1.98
N GLN A 118 23.61 3.79 2.32
CA GLN A 118 24.80 2.96 2.52
C GLN A 118 25.63 2.83 1.23
N LEU A 119 24.98 2.59 0.10
CA LEU A 119 25.64 2.46 -1.20
C LEU A 119 26.30 3.78 -1.65
N ILE A 120 25.66 4.93 -1.39
CA ILE A 120 26.23 6.25 -1.66
C ILE A 120 27.50 6.46 -0.82
N ASN A 121 27.48 6.09 0.46
CA ASN A 121 28.65 6.19 1.32
C ASN A 121 29.78 5.27 0.86
N GLN A 122 29.47 4.05 0.42
CA GLN A 122 30.45 3.13 -0.17
C GLN A 122 31.04 3.68 -1.47
N ALA A 123 30.21 4.29 -2.33
CA ALA A 123 30.64 4.88 -3.59
C ALA A 123 31.67 6.02 -3.43
N GLN A 124 31.72 6.67 -2.25
CA GLN A 124 32.77 7.67 -1.95
C GLN A 124 34.18 7.06 -1.96
N GLN A 125 34.30 5.76 -1.67
CA GLN A 125 35.57 5.03 -1.67
C GLN A 125 35.92 4.49 -3.07
N GLY A 126 34.99 4.56 -4.02
CA GLY A 126 35.15 4.11 -5.39
C GLY A 126 33.82 3.68 -6.01
N LEU A 127 33.45 4.32 -7.13
CA LEU A 127 32.27 3.92 -7.89
C LEU A 127 32.63 2.81 -8.88
N ASN A 128 31.78 1.79 -8.95
CA ASN A 128 31.80 0.78 -10.01
C ASN A 128 30.39 0.59 -10.58
N ASP A 129 30.31 -0.13 -11.71
CA ASP A 129 29.05 -0.31 -12.44
C ASP A 129 27.98 -1.03 -11.61
N ASN A 130 28.40 -2.01 -10.79
CA ASN A 130 27.49 -2.75 -9.92
C ASN A 130 26.86 -1.85 -8.85
N LEU A 131 27.67 -1.02 -8.17
CA LEU A 131 27.19 -0.04 -7.19
C LEU A 131 26.25 0.97 -7.86
N THR A 132 26.62 1.47 -9.05
CA THR A 132 25.79 2.40 -9.83
C THR A 132 24.41 1.82 -10.11
N GLN A 133 24.38 0.56 -10.56
CA GLN A 133 23.14 -0.14 -10.87
C GLN A 133 22.27 -0.36 -9.63
N GLN A 134 22.87 -0.75 -8.49
CA GLN A 134 22.13 -0.93 -7.24
C GLN A 134 21.55 0.39 -6.71
N ILE A 135 22.33 1.47 -6.72
CA ILE A 135 21.87 2.81 -6.32
C ILE A 135 20.67 3.22 -7.18
N TYR A 136 20.77 3.02 -8.48
CA TYR A 136 19.70 3.34 -9.43
C TYR A 136 18.43 2.52 -9.16
N GLN A 137 18.56 1.20 -8.98
CA GLN A 137 17.43 0.32 -8.70
C GLN A 137 16.67 0.72 -7.44
N HIS A 138 17.38 0.92 -6.33
CA HIS A 138 16.72 1.32 -5.09
C HIS A 138 16.17 2.75 -5.14
N THR A 139 16.82 3.67 -5.86
CA THR A 139 16.29 5.02 -6.08
C THR A 139 14.99 4.99 -6.87
N ARG A 140 14.82 4.08 -7.84
CA ARG A 140 13.54 3.88 -8.52
C ARG A 140 12.43 3.41 -7.58
N VAL A 141 12.74 2.48 -6.68
CA VAL A 141 11.78 2.01 -5.66
C VAL A 141 11.34 3.18 -4.77
N ILE A 142 12.27 4.02 -4.32
CA ILE A 142 11.97 5.21 -3.52
C ILE A 142 11.14 6.22 -4.32
N ALA A 143 11.52 6.49 -5.57
CA ALA A 143 10.77 7.41 -6.44
C ALA A 143 9.30 6.97 -6.59
N GLN A 144 9.09 5.65 -6.73
CA GLN A 144 7.76 5.07 -6.92
C GLN A 144 6.92 5.04 -5.63
N TYR A 145 7.54 4.76 -4.49
CA TYR A 145 6.81 4.32 -3.31
C TYR A 145 7.02 5.14 -2.04
N ALA A 146 8.09 5.93 -1.98
CA ALA A 146 8.39 6.72 -0.81
C ALA A 146 7.46 7.93 -0.68
N ASP A 147 7.19 8.31 0.57
CA ASP A 147 6.50 9.55 0.89
C ASP A 147 7.37 10.78 0.62
N SER A 148 6.78 11.97 0.76
CA SER A 148 7.48 13.24 0.51
C SER A 148 8.66 13.46 1.46
N GLU A 149 8.58 13.00 2.71
CA GLU A 149 9.65 13.15 3.69
C GLU A 149 10.86 12.29 3.32
N GLN A 150 10.63 11.02 3.01
CA GLN A 150 11.65 10.08 2.56
C GLN A 150 12.32 10.54 1.25
N LYS A 151 11.53 11.05 0.29
CA LYS A 151 12.07 11.65 -0.95
C LYS A 151 12.94 12.87 -0.67
N ASN A 152 12.51 13.73 0.26
CA ASN A 152 13.28 14.90 0.68
C ASN A 152 14.59 14.52 1.40
N ILE A 153 14.57 13.47 2.23
CA ILE A 153 15.78 12.94 2.87
C ILE A 153 16.78 12.49 1.81
N LEU A 154 16.34 11.67 0.84
CA LEU A 154 17.23 11.21 -0.23
C LEU A 154 17.77 12.38 -1.06
N HIS A 155 16.92 13.34 -1.41
CA HIS A 155 17.33 14.54 -2.12
C HIS A 155 18.44 15.29 -1.36
N LYS A 156 18.28 15.54 -0.05
CA LYS A 156 19.31 16.19 0.76
C LYS A 156 20.64 15.42 0.74
N ILE A 157 20.57 14.09 0.83
CA ILE A 157 21.76 13.23 0.85
C ILE A 157 22.49 13.25 -0.50
N LEU A 158 21.73 13.22 -1.60
CA LEU A 158 22.30 13.33 -2.95
C LEU A 158 23.04 14.66 -3.11
N TYR A 159 22.47 15.77 -2.66
CA TYR A 159 23.13 17.08 -2.75
C TYR A 159 24.34 17.23 -1.83
N SER A 160 24.31 16.68 -0.61
CA SER A 160 25.41 16.83 0.35
C SER A 160 26.59 15.90 0.08
N HIS A 161 26.35 14.75 -0.56
CA HIS A 161 27.36 13.74 -0.85
C HIS A 161 27.60 13.57 -2.35
N GLN A 162 27.58 14.66 -3.12
CA GLN A 162 27.85 14.65 -4.56
C GLN A 162 29.35 14.79 -4.82
N PRO A 163 30.12 13.71 -4.99
CA PRO A 163 31.49 13.84 -5.44
C PRO A 163 31.53 14.30 -6.90
N LEU A 164 32.53 15.12 -7.23
CA LEU A 164 32.70 15.75 -8.55
C LEU A 164 32.69 14.74 -9.71
N HIS A 165 33.19 13.52 -9.49
CA HIS A 165 33.25 12.44 -10.49
C HIS A 165 31.91 11.68 -10.67
N MET A 166 30.91 11.89 -9.82
CA MET A 166 29.58 11.25 -9.92
C MET A 166 28.46 12.22 -10.32
N ASN A 167 28.80 13.42 -10.78
CA ASN A 167 27.84 14.49 -11.08
C ASN A 167 26.71 14.06 -12.03
N LEU A 168 27.01 13.25 -13.05
CA LEU A 168 26.03 12.84 -14.05
C LEU A 168 25.02 11.84 -13.48
N LEU A 169 25.48 10.85 -12.71
CA LEU A 169 24.62 9.89 -12.01
C LEU A 169 23.71 10.61 -11.01
N PHE A 170 24.25 11.49 -10.18
CA PHE A 170 23.48 12.20 -9.16
C PHE A 170 22.43 13.13 -9.77
N ARG A 171 22.74 13.76 -10.91
CA ARG A 171 21.76 14.54 -11.66
C ARG A 171 20.60 13.67 -12.17
N GLN A 172 20.88 12.48 -12.69
CA GLN A 172 19.86 11.52 -13.12
C GLN A 172 19.00 11.03 -11.95
N LEU A 173 19.61 10.70 -10.81
CA LEU A 173 18.88 10.27 -9.62
C LEU A 173 17.98 11.37 -9.07
N SER A 174 18.47 12.62 -9.00
CA SER A 174 17.66 13.76 -8.56
C SER A 174 16.45 14.02 -9.45
N GLN A 175 16.54 13.77 -10.77
CA GLN A 175 15.40 13.86 -11.68
C GLN A 175 14.33 12.81 -11.40
N LEU A 176 14.73 11.59 -11.01
CA LEU A 176 13.77 10.52 -10.68
C LEU A 176 12.96 10.80 -9.42
N ILE A 177 13.51 11.57 -8.49
CA ILE A 177 12.92 11.83 -7.17
C ILE A 177 12.13 13.14 -7.15
N GLN A 178 12.17 13.94 -8.21
CA GLN A 178 11.45 15.22 -8.24
C GLN A 178 9.96 14.99 -7.93
N PRO A 179 9.38 15.77 -7.01
CA PRO A 179 7.96 15.71 -6.75
C PRO A 179 7.26 16.04 -8.07
N SER A 180 6.40 15.12 -8.54
CA SER A 180 5.55 15.37 -9.69
C SER A 180 4.86 16.72 -9.48
N PRO A 181 4.88 17.66 -10.44
CA PRO A 181 4.10 18.87 -10.31
C PRO A 181 2.65 18.44 -10.06
N ASN A 182 2.06 18.92 -8.97
CA ASN A 182 0.67 18.61 -8.63
C ASN A 182 -0.21 18.88 -9.87
N PRO A 183 -1.06 17.93 -10.29
CA PRO A 183 -2.07 18.19 -11.31
C PRO A 183 -3.12 19.19 -10.81
#